data_AF-A0A932Q9T9-F1
#
_entry.id   AF-A0A932Q9T9-F1
#
_cell.length_a   1.000
_cell.length_b   1.000
_cell.length_c   1.000
_cell.angle_alpha   90.00
_cell.angle_beta   90.00
_cell.angle_gamma   90.00
#
_symmetry.space_group_name_H-M   'P 1'
#
loop_
_entity.id
_entity.type
_entity.pdbx_description
1 polymer ?
#
loop_
_entity_poly.entity_id
_entity_poly.type
_entity_poly.pdbx_seq_one_letter_code
_entity_poly.pdbx_strand_id
1 'polypeptide(L)'
;MSFEKRKSTRGAARSANPTRKPGVAERPAAPARKIESERTKRKRRRDGFDRRERAASGEKHPRAKKGPWSGNAYVPSPKVTPMDSKARQGKKPNLQVKPVEAAAPEAAKAPKKRKEERLQKILARSGVASRRAAELLILEGAVTVNGRPITELGTKVDATHDKIKVNGNLIYTEVEPIFIALYKPRGMISALSDPEGRRHLGHIVHSIRERVIPIGRLDYNSEGLMLLTNDGNIADGILKARDLPKVYMVKIKGHPNTEDLAFLKRGFFTAEGVVRFASFGVEQTLKNKSWLKLEVTEGSKLDLRELLNQKGLLVDRIVRTAIGGVSIQGLEPGEYRFLKRLDFEKLLSFSN
;
A
#
# COMPACT_ATOMS: atom_id res chain seq x y z
N MET A 1 77.67 14.73 -54.09
CA MET A 1 77.86 16.19 -54.05
C MET A 1 77.05 16.69 -52.86
N SER A 2 77.58 17.04 -51.68
CA SER A 2 78.79 17.80 -51.30
C SER A 2 78.41 19.22 -50.85
N PHE A 3 78.67 19.49 -49.56
CA PHE A 3 78.93 20.81 -48.93
C PHE A 3 77.73 21.77 -48.68
N GLU A 4 77.72 22.63 -47.63
CA GLU A 4 78.40 22.61 -46.31
C GLU A 4 77.88 23.73 -45.35
N LYS A 5 77.87 23.49 -44.01
CA LYS A 5 78.03 24.48 -42.87
C LYS A 5 77.08 25.72 -42.77
N ARG A 6 76.93 26.44 -41.64
CA ARG A 6 76.97 26.16 -40.16
C ARG A 6 76.52 27.45 -39.41
N LYS A 7 76.09 27.29 -38.15
CA LYS A 7 76.06 28.31 -37.05
C LYS A 7 75.06 29.49 -37.18
N SER A 8 74.59 30.20 -36.14
CA SER A 8 74.43 30.00 -34.67
C SER A 8 74.58 31.35 -33.93
N THR A 9 73.52 31.86 -33.29
CA THR A 9 73.54 32.70 -32.06
C THR A 9 72.10 32.73 -31.50
N ARG A 10 71.82 32.32 -30.25
CA ARG A 10 72.01 32.99 -28.94
C ARG A 10 71.24 34.31 -28.76
N GLY A 11 70.45 34.40 -27.69
CA GLY A 11 70.04 35.68 -27.08
C GLY A 11 68.65 35.66 -26.45
N ALA A 12 68.57 35.50 -25.12
CA ALA A 12 67.34 35.70 -24.36
C ALA A 12 67.41 37.00 -23.55
N ALA A 13 66.27 37.67 -23.33
CA ALA A 13 66.10 38.64 -22.24
C ALA A 13 64.61 38.83 -21.89
N ARG A 14 64.36 39.23 -20.63
CA ARG A 14 63.03 39.38 -20.00
C ARG A 14 62.56 40.83 -20.07
N SER A 15 61.24 41.06 -19.94
CA SER A 15 60.71 42.16 -19.14
C SER A 15 59.30 41.83 -18.63
N ALA A 16 58.90 42.42 -17.49
CA ALA A 16 57.65 42.10 -16.79
C ALA A 16 57.01 43.36 -16.20
N ASN A 17 55.68 43.49 -16.33
CA ASN A 17 54.76 44.26 -15.45
C ASN A 17 53.33 44.31 -16.07
N PRO A 18 52.29 44.80 -15.37
CA PRO A 18 52.04 44.79 -13.92
C PRO A 18 50.64 44.25 -13.56
N THR A 19 50.31 44.27 -12.26
CA THR A 19 49.00 43.97 -11.68
C THR A 19 47.94 45.07 -11.92
N ARG A 20 46.65 44.67 -12.11
CA ARG A 20 45.47 45.31 -11.47
C ARG A 20 44.16 44.55 -11.74
N LYS A 21 43.32 44.40 -10.70
CA LYS A 21 41.90 44.02 -10.80
C LYS A 21 41.05 45.25 -11.11
N PRO A 22 39.94 45.11 -11.85
CA PRO A 22 38.61 45.27 -11.24
C PRO A 22 37.63 44.17 -11.74
N GLY A 23 36.44 43.96 -11.19
CA GLY A 23 35.76 44.52 -10.02
C GLY A 23 34.44 43.75 -9.86
N VAL A 24 34.06 43.35 -8.64
CA VAL A 24 32.86 42.53 -8.43
C VAL A 24 31.63 43.42 -8.49
N ALA A 25 30.74 43.18 -9.46
CA ALA A 25 29.45 43.86 -9.53
C ALA A 25 28.47 43.23 -8.53
N GLU A 26 28.32 43.86 -7.37
CA GLU A 26 27.27 43.51 -6.41
C GLU A 26 25.89 43.77 -7.02
N ARG A 27 24.99 42.78 -6.94
CA ARG A 27 23.57 42.96 -7.26
C ARG A 27 22.85 43.55 -6.04
N PRO A 28 22.04 44.62 -6.20
CA PRO A 28 21.33 45.21 -5.08
C PRO A 28 20.27 44.24 -4.52
N ALA A 29 20.18 44.19 -3.18
CA ALA A 29 19.18 43.41 -2.47
C ALA A 29 17.77 43.97 -2.68
N ALA A 30 16.79 43.10 -2.90
CA ALA A 30 15.39 43.50 -3.00
C ALA A 30 14.83 43.93 -1.62
N PRO A 31 13.98 44.98 -1.54
CA PRO A 31 13.51 45.50 -0.27
C PRO A 31 12.52 44.55 0.42
N ALA A 32 12.77 44.27 1.70
CA ALA A 32 11.88 43.48 2.54
C ALA A 32 10.55 44.22 2.79
N ARG A 33 9.43 43.64 2.33
CA ARG A 33 8.10 44.12 2.69
C ARG A 33 7.76 43.65 4.11
N LYS A 34 7.76 44.60 5.06
CA LYS A 34 7.05 44.45 6.33
C LYS A 34 5.57 44.20 6.04
N ILE A 35 5.00 43.15 6.65
CA ILE A 35 3.56 43.06 6.89
C ILE A 35 3.39 43.11 8.40
N GLU A 36 2.91 44.24 8.87
CA GLU A 36 2.72 44.54 10.29
C GLU A 36 1.40 43.97 10.81
N SER A 37 1.34 43.69 12.10
CA SER A 37 0.23 42.97 12.72
C SER A 37 -0.94 43.88 13.10
N GLU A 38 -2.07 43.75 12.41
CA GLU A 38 -3.35 44.27 12.91
C GLU A 38 -4.15 43.20 13.66
N ARG A 39 -4.16 43.32 14.99
CA ARG A 39 -4.88 42.44 15.91
C ARG A 39 -5.84 43.27 16.76
N THR A 40 -7.00 43.66 16.24
CA THR A 40 -8.08 44.18 17.09
C THR A 40 -9.50 43.68 16.78
N LYS A 41 -10.11 43.15 17.84
CA LYS A 41 -11.51 43.38 18.24
C LYS A 41 -12.62 43.15 17.19
N ARG A 42 -13.30 41.99 17.29
CA ARG A 42 -14.75 42.02 17.52
C ARG A 42 -15.20 41.00 18.57
N LYS A 43 -16.13 41.45 19.40
CA LYS A 43 -16.48 40.88 20.71
C LYS A 43 -17.89 40.28 20.61
N ARG A 44 -18.09 39.12 21.24
CA ARG A 44 -19.34 38.64 21.87
C ARG A 44 -20.71 39.07 21.29
N ARG A 45 -21.45 38.09 20.77
CA ARG A 45 -22.80 37.67 21.20
C ARG A 45 -22.83 36.14 20.98
N ARG A 46 -23.26 35.24 21.87
CA ARG A 46 -24.05 35.31 23.11
C ARG A 46 -25.35 36.10 22.95
N ASP A 47 -26.37 35.39 22.48
CA ASP A 47 -27.72 35.42 23.03
C ASP A 47 -28.21 33.95 23.07
N GLY A 48 -29.00 33.60 24.07
CA GLY A 48 -29.65 32.31 24.24
C GLY A 48 -31.06 32.54 24.78
N PHE A 49 -31.83 31.46 24.99
CA PHE A 49 -33.30 31.50 25.12
C PHE A 49 -33.99 31.87 23.79
N ASP A 50 -35.08 31.19 23.38
CA ASP A 50 -36.22 30.91 24.26
C ASP A 50 -36.85 29.50 24.15
N ARG A 51 -37.83 29.26 25.03
CA ARG A 51 -38.51 27.98 25.29
C ARG A 51 -40.03 28.21 25.32
N ARG A 52 -40.81 27.25 24.78
CA ARG A 52 -42.31 27.23 24.66
C ARG A 52 -42.82 28.05 23.44
N GLU A 53 -43.97 27.78 22.82
CA GLU A 53 -45.04 26.81 23.13
C GLU A 53 -45.76 26.25 21.87
N ARG A 54 -46.79 25.41 22.12
CA ARG A 54 -47.72 24.65 21.22
C ARG A 54 -48.38 25.52 20.11
N ALA A 55 -49.07 25.03 19.08
CA ALA A 55 -49.82 23.76 18.86
C ALA A 55 -50.14 23.58 17.33
N ALA A 56 -50.80 22.53 16.81
CA ALA A 56 -50.82 21.08 17.12
C ALA A 56 -51.75 20.31 16.12
N SER A 57 -51.20 19.45 15.25
CA SER A 57 -51.97 18.47 14.44
C SER A 57 -51.10 17.22 14.16
N GLY A 58 -51.56 15.97 14.31
CA GLY A 58 -52.89 15.57 14.74
C GLY A 58 -53.33 14.18 14.26
N GLU A 59 -52.46 13.16 14.24
CA GLU A 59 -52.87 11.80 13.87
C GLU A 59 -52.14 10.70 14.66
N LYS A 60 -52.81 9.53 14.82
CA LYS A 60 -52.60 8.63 15.96
C LYS A 60 -52.00 7.27 15.59
N HIS A 61 -50.89 6.95 16.29
CA HIS A 61 -50.44 5.66 16.85
C HIS A 61 -51.31 4.38 16.69
N PRO A 62 -50.67 3.19 16.59
CA PRO A 62 -50.17 2.53 17.81
C PRO A 62 -48.70 2.06 17.83
N ARG A 63 -48.11 2.10 19.03
CA ARG A 63 -46.78 1.54 19.38
C ARG A 63 -46.91 0.15 19.99
N ALA A 64 -46.03 -0.77 19.64
CA ALA A 64 -45.79 -1.97 20.44
C ALA A 64 -45.05 -1.61 21.76
N LYS A 65 -45.49 -2.18 22.88
CA LYS A 65 -44.87 -1.95 24.20
C LYS A 65 -43.75 -2.96 24.46
N LYS A 66 -42.60 -2.49 24.97
CA LYS A 66 -41.63 -3.35 25.67
C LYS A 66 -42.13 -3.58 27.10
N GLY A 67 -42.21 -4.84 27.53
CA GLY A 67 -42.34 -5.22 28.94
C GLY A 67 -40.96 -5.55 29.55
N PRO A 68 -40.78 -5.43 30.88
CA PRO A 68 -39.56 -5.84 31.55
C PRO A 68 -39.53 -7.36 31.76
N TRP A 69 -38.36 -7.99 31.67
CA TRP A 69 -38.21 -9.39 32.04
C TRP A 69 -37.58 -9.50 33.43
N SER A 70 -38.42 -9.83 34.41
CA SER A 70 -38.02 -10.23 35.76
C SER A 70 -37.39 -11.62 35.76
N GLY A 71 -36.50 -11.89 36.71
CA GLY A 71 -35.79 -13.17 36.84
C GLY A 71 -36.63 -14.33 37.41
N ASN A 72 -35.90 -15.30 37.99
CA ASN A 72 -36.29 -16.67 38.39
C ASN A 72 -36.26 -17.72 37.25
N ALA A 73 -35.85 -18.97 37.49
CA ALA A 73 -35.19 -19.52 38.69
C ALA A 73 -34.35 -20.77 38.35
N TYR A 74 -33.42 -21.08 39.25
CA TYR A 74 -32.78 -22.38 39.40
C TYR A 74 -33.83 -23.49 39.60
N VAL A 75 -33.76 -24.57 38.82
CA VAL A 75 -34.60 -25.76 38.98
C VAL A 75 -33.73 -26.91 39.52
N PRO A 76 -34.01 -27.45 40.73
CA PRO A 76 -33.18 -28.48 41.34
C PRO A 76 -33.51 -29.90 40.82
N SER A 77 -32.49 -30.77 40.83
CA SER A 77 -32.63 -32.19 40.51
C SER A 77 -33.52 -32.94 41.52
N PRO A 78 -34.36 -33.90 41.08
CA PRO A 78 -35.13 -34.73 42.01
C PRO A 78 -34.22 -35.71 42.77
N LYS A 79 -34.42 -35.78 44.09
CA LYS A 79 -33.81 -36.79 44.97
C LYS A 79 -34.53 -38.13 44.77
N VAL A 80 -33.79 -39.22 44.64
CA VAL A 80 -34.32 -40.59 44.69
C VAL A 80 -34.06 -41.17 46.08
N THR A 81 -35.11 -41.73 46.70
CA THR A 81 -35.07 -42.36 48.03
C THR A 81 -34.61 -43.82 47.97
N PRO A 82 -33.93 -44.35 49.01
CA PRO A 82 -33.50 -45.74 49.07
C PRO A 82 -34.55 -46.66 49.73
N MET A 83 -34.93 -47.75 49.04
CA MET A 83 -35.58 -49.00 49.50
C MET A 83 -35.91 -49.80 48.21
N ASP A 84 -35.93 -51.14 48.14
CA ASP A 84 -35.70 -52.17 49.15
C ASP A 84 -35.10 -53.43 48.50
N SER A 85 -34.43 -54.28 49.28
CA SER A 85 -33.78 -55.51 48.79
C SER A 85 -34.76 -56.70 48.72
N LYS A 86 -35.09 -57.19 47.52
CA LYS A 86 -35.58 -58.57 47.33
C LYS A 86 -34.92 -59.27 46.15
N ALA A 87 -34.48 -60.50 46.40
CA ALA A 87 -33.72 -61.31 45.46
C ALA A 87 -34.58 -61.85 44.30
N ARG A 88 -33.99 -61.89 43.10
CA ARG A 88 -34.32 -62.88 42.06
C ARG A 88 -33.04 -63.47 41.50
N GLN A 89 -32.83 -64.77 41.77
CA GLN A 89 -31.82 -65.58 41.11
C GLN A 89 -32.23 -65.82 39.66
N GLY A 90 -31.28 -65.74 38.71
CA GLY A 90 -31.59 -66.01 37.30
C GLY A 90 -30.41 -65.82 36.35
N LYS A 91 -29.72 -66.92 36.02
CA LYS A 91 -28.85 -67.16 34.85
C LYS A 91 -27.92 -66.01 34.39
N LYS A 92 -26.63 -66.14 34.71
CA LYS A 92 -25.54 -65.41 34.03
C LYS A 92 -25.42 -65.90 32.56
N PRO A 93 -25.50 -65.04 31.53
CA PRO A 93 -25.02 -65.39 30.20
C PRO A 93 -23.48 -65.37 30.18
N ASN A 94 -22.89 -66.37 29.53
CA ASN A 94 -21.45 -66.51 29.40
C ASN A 94 -20.93 -65.65 28.23
N LEU A 95 -20.44 -64.44 28.50
CA LEU A 95 -19.70 -63.65 27.52
C LEU A 95 -18.20 -63.81 27.76
N GLN A 96 -17.53 -64.50 26.84
CA GLN A 96 -16.07 -64.59 26.81
C GLN A 96 -15.49 -63.22 26.43
N VAL A 97 -14.96 -62.49 27.40
CA VAL A 97 -14.20 -61.27 27.13
C VAL A 97 -12.81 -61.69 26.66
N LYS A 98 -12.54 -61.56 25.35
CA LYS A 98 -11.16 -61.66 24.83
C LYS A 98 -10.32 -60.54 25.44
N PRO A 99 -9.04 -60.77 25.78
CA PRO A 99 -8.14 -59.69 26.17
C PRO A 99 -8.04 -58.70 25.00
N VAL A 100 -8.36 -57.43 25.26
CA VAL A 100 -8.03 -56.36 24.33
C VAL A 100 -6.56 -56.08 24.54
N GLU A 101 -5.72 -56.49 23.59
CA GLU A 101 -4.30 -56.13 23.59
C GLU A 101 -4.16 -54.62 23.70
N ALA A 102 -3.34 -54.16 24.64
CA ALA A 102 -3.06 -52.75 24.81
C ALA A 102 -2.34 -52.24 23.57
N ALA A 103 -3.09 -51.55 22.69
CA ALA A 103 -2.53 -50.90 21.52
C ALA A 103 -1.38 -49.98 21.97
N ALA A 104 -0.19 -50.24 21.43
CA ALA A 104 0.99 -49.40 21.67
C ALA A 104 0.66 -47.94 21.33
N PRO A 105 1.24 -46.95 22.05
CA PRO A 105 0.93 -45.55 21.80
C PRO A 105 1.27 -45.20 20.35
N GLU A 106 0.25 -44.78 19.58
CA GLU A 106 0.41 -44.38 18.18
C GLU A 106 1.50 -43.31 18.11
N ALA A 107 2.60 -43.63 17.41
CA ALA A 107 3.81 -42.81 17.43
C ALA A 107 3.47 -41.36 17.06
N ALA A 108 3.71 -40.43 18.01
CA ALA A 108 3.35 -39.04 17.87
C ALA A 108 3.96 -38.46 16.58
N LYS A 109 3.11 -38.27 15.56
CA LYS A 109 3.49 -37.69 14.27
C LYS A 109 4.26 -36.39 14.53
N ALA A 110 5.51 -36.32 14.04
CA ALA A 110 6.41 -35.21 14.31
C ALA A 110 5.69 -33.86 14.10
N PRO A 111 5.84 -32.88 15.02
CA PRO A 111 5.01 -31.69 15.02
C PRO A 111 5.15 -30.96 13.68
N LYS A 112 4.03 -30.82 12.95
CA LYS A 112 3.97 -30.05 11.72
C LYS A 112 4.58 -28.67 11.99
N LYS A 113 5.56 -28.29 11.17
CA LYS A 113 6.31 -27.03 11.31
C LYS A 113 5.34 -25.85 11.36
N ARG A 114 5.16 -25.26 12.56
CA ARG A 114 4.26 -24.11 12.79
C ARG A 114 4.61 -22.99 11.81
N LYS A 115 3.60 -22.45 11.12
CA LYS A 115 3.80 -21.38 10.14
C LYS A 115 3.65 -20.02 10.81
N GLU A 116 4.57 -19.74 11.71
CA GLU A 116 4.54 -18.55 12.55
C GLU A 116 4.74 -17.26 11.74
N GLU A 117 3.79 -16.34 11.89
CA GLU A 117 3.81 -15.03 11.25
C GLU A 117 3.55 -13.92 12.28
N ARG A 118 4.15 -12.74 12.08
CA ARG A 118 4.00 -11.60 13.01
C ARG A 118 2.53 -11.21 13.13
N LEU A 119 2.02 -11.08 14.36
CA LEU A 119 0.61 -10.86 14.65
C LEU A 119 0.00 -9.69 13.87
N GLN A 120 0.68 -8.54 13.79
CA GLN A 120 0.18 -7.37 13.03
C GLN A 120 0.03 -7.61 11.52
N LYS A 121 0.74 -8.61 10.95
CA LYS A 121 0.61 -8.99 9.55
C LYS A 121 -0.61 -9.88 9.33
N ILE A 122 -0.90 -10.80 10.27
CA ILE A 122 -2.11 -11.61 10.26
C ILE A 122 -3.34 -10.73 10.43
N LEU A 123 -3.34 -9.82 11.41
CA LEU A 123 -4.42 -8.84 11.61
C LEU A 123 -4.70 -8.01 10.35
N ALA A 124 -3.64 -7.56 9.67
CA ALA A 124 -3.79 -6.79 8.42
C ALA A 124 -4.31 -7.63 7.24
N ARG A 125 -3.86 -8.88 7.07
CA ARG A 125 -4.40 -9.80 6.05
C ARG A 125 -5.89 -10.12 6.32
N SER A 126 -6.25 -10.28 7.59
CA SER A 126 -7.62 -10.56 8.07
C SER A 126 -8.55 -9.34 7.98
N GLY A 127 -8.13 -8.25 7.30
CA GLY A 127 -8.94 -7.05 7.07
C GLY A 127 -9.07 -6.09 8.26
N VAL A 128 -8.69 -6.50 9.48
CA VAL A 128 -8.94 -5.78 10.75
C VAL A 128 -8.44 -4.34 10.71
N ALA A 129 -7.20 -4.12 10.24
CA ALA A 129 -6.55 -2.82 10.29
C ALA A 129 -5.41 -2.71 9.27
N SER A 130 -4.79 -1.54 9.13
CA SER A 130 -3.46 -1.45 8.51
C SER A 130 -2.41 -2.11 9.42
N ARG A 131 -1.25 -2.52 8.90
CA ARG A 131 -0.18 -3.11 9.75
C ARG A 131 0.24 -2.20 10.91
N ARG A 132 0.20 -0.88 10.74
CA ARG A 132 0.55 0.10 11.79
C ARG A 132 -0.58 0.32 12.80
N ALA A 133 -1.83 0.39 12.32
CA ALA A 133 -2.98 0.44 13.24
C ALA A 133 -3.14 -0.89 14.02
N ALA A 134 -2.77 -2.03 13.43
CA ALA A 134 -2.69 -3.31 14.13
C ALA A 134 -1.59 -3.34 15.20
N GLU A 135 -0.48 -2.60 15.04
CA GLU A 135 0.53 -2.44 16.09
C GLU A 135 -0.03 -1.61 17.27
N LEU A 136 -0.86 -0.60 17.02
CA LEU A 136 -1.57 0.15 18.08
C LEU A 136 -2.55 -0.75 18.84
N LEU A 137 -3.40 -1.51 18.14
CA LEU A 137 -4.34 -2.47 18.76
C LEU A 137 -3.63 -3.51 19.65
N ILE A 138 -2.42 -3.93 19.27
CA ILE A 138 -1.59 -4.82 20.11
C ILE A 138 -1.15 -4.06 21.37
N LEU A 139 -0.54 -2.87 21.24
CA LEU A 139 -0.09 -2.07 22.38
C LEU A 139 -1.22 -1.73 23.37
N GLU A 140 -2.43 -1.50 22.87
CA GLU A 140 -3.66 -1.25 23.66
C GLU A 140 -4.18 -2.49 24.40
N GLY A 141 -3.62 -3.67 24.16
CA GLY A 141 -4.09 -4.95 24.73
C GLY A 141 -5.42 -5.44 24.12
N ALA A 142 -5.89 -4.81 23.04
CA ALA A 142 -7.15 -5.15 22.36
C ALA A 142 -7.11 -6.52 21.65
N VAL A 143 -5.93 -7.11 21.48
CA VAL A 143 -5.71 -8.38 20.78
C VAL A 143 -5.41 -9.49 21.78
N THR A 144 -6.12 -10.61 21.68
CA THR A 144 -5.84 -11.82 22.46
C THR A 144 -5.56 -13.01 21.54
N VAL A 145 -4.66 -13.89 21.98
CA VAL A 145 -4.27 -15.13 21.28
C VAL A 145 -4.42 -16.28 22.25
N ASN A 146 -5.23 -17.28 21.89
CA ASN A 146 -5.59 -18.41 22.75
C ASN A 146 -6.08 -17.98 24.16
N GLY A 147 -6.78 -16.83 24.23
CA GLY A 147 -7.32 -16.24 25.45
C GLY A 147 -6.35 -15.37 26.26
N ARG A 148 -5.08 -15.24 25.86
CA ARG A 148 -4.10 -14.37 26.53
C ARG A 148 -3.97 -13.03 25.79
N PRO A 149 -4.02 -11.87 26.47
CA PRO A 149 -3.77 -10.58 25.82
C PRO A 149 -2.31 -10.49 25.35
N ILE A 150 -2.10 -9.93 24.17
CA ILE A 150 -0.78 -9.69 23.59
C ILE A 150 -0.56 -8.18 23.47
N THR A 151 0.45 -7.68 24.18
CA THR A 151 0.88 -6.27 24.14
C THR A 151 2.28 -6.08 23.53
N GLU A 152 3.02 -7.16 23.31
CA GLU A 152 4.36 -7.13 22.75
C GLU A 152 4.35 -6.97 21.22
N LEU A 153 5.10 -5.99 20.70
CA LEU A 153 5.22 -5.79 19.26
C LEU A 153 6.18 -6.79 18.63
N GLY A 154 5.66 -7.60 17.72
CA GLY A 154 6.46 -8.56 16.95
C GLY A 154 6.28 -10.02 17.36
N THR A 155 5.46 -10.29 18.38
CA THR A 155 4.92 -11.63 18.68
C THR A 155 4.50 -12.31 17.38
N LYS A 156 4.96 -13.54 17.18
CA LYS A 156 4.56 -14.40 16.07
C LYS A 156 3.57 -15.43 16.57
N VAL A 157 2.61 -15.77 15.73
CA VAL A 157 1.56 -16.76 16.03
C VAL A 157 1.28 -17.58 14.77
N ASP A 158 0.72 -18.78 14.93
CA ASP A 158 0.29 -19.60 13.82
C ASP A 158 -1.20 -19.35 13.54
N ALA A 159 -1.48 -18.61 12.47
CA ALA A 159 -2.85 -18.24 12.08
C ALA A 159 -3.76 -19.43 11.72
N THR A 160 -3.24 -20.65 11.61
CA THR A 160 -4.00 -21.88 11.34
C THR A 160 -4.30 -22.70 12.60
N HIS A 161 -3.55 -22.51 13.68
CA HIS A 161 -3.72 -23.27 14.94
C HIS A 161 -4.15 -22.39 16.12
N ASP A 162 -3.77 -21.11 16.14
CA ASP A 162 -4.02 -20.19 17.25
C ASP A 162 -5.32 -19.40 17.07
N LYS A 163 -6.13 -19.32 18.14
CA LYS A 163 -7.39 -18.56 18.16
C LYS A 163 -7.11 -17.09 18.45
N ILE A 164 -7.10 -16.26 17.41
CA ILE A 164 -6.86 -14.81 17.50
C ILE A 164 -8.20 -14.07 17.63
N LYS A 165 -8.31 -13.20 18.64
CA LYS A 165 -9.47 -12.32 18.83
C LYS A 165 -9.05 -10.86 18.93
N VAL A 166 -9.88 -9.95 18.43
CA VAL A 166 -9.73 -8.50 18.56
C VAL A 166 -10.99 -7.94 19.21
N ASN A 167 -10.85 -7.18 20.30
CA ASN A 167 -11.98 -6.69 21.11
C ASN A 167 -12.97 -7.82 21.49
N GLY A 168 -12.44 -9.00 21.85
CA GLY A 168 -13.22 -10.20 22.22
C GLY A 168 -13.76 -11.04 21.05
N ASN A 169 -13.83 -10.47 19.83
CA ASN A 169 -14.36 -11.12 18.64
C ASN A 169 -13.30 -11.96 17.93
N LEU A 170 -13.62 -13.21 17.59
CA LEU A 170 -12.74 -14.09 16.80
C LEU A 170 -12.61 -13.54 15.38
N ILE A 171 -11.38 -13.44 14.87
CA ILE A 171 -11.14 -13.00 13.48
C ILE A 171 -11.03 -14.19 12.53
N TYR A 172 -11.43 -14.00 11.29
CA TYR A 172 -11.24 -14.99 10.22
C TYR A 172 -9.91 -14.73 9.51
N THR A 173 -8.99 -15.72 9.54
CA THR A 173 -7.59 -15.56 9.09
C THR A 173 -7.33 -16.07 7.67
N GLU A 174 -8.30 -16.81 7.10
CA GLU A 174 -8.29 -17.43 5.78
C GLU A 174 -9.01 -16.56 4.74
N VAL A 175 -8.43 -15.42 4.40
CA VAL A 175 -9.01 -14.53 3.37
C VAL A 175 -8.56 -15.00 1.99
N GLU A 176 -9.50 -15.18 1.06
CA GLU A 176 -9.18 -15.51 -0.34
C GLU A 176 -8.32 -14.42 -1.00
N PRO A 177 -7.29 -14.78 -1.78
CA PRO A 177 -6.39 -13.83 -2.39
C PRO A 177 -7.03 -13.18 -3.63
N ILE A 178 -7.16 -11.86 -3.61
CA ILE A 178 -7.74 -11.05 -4.69
C ILE A 178 -6.63 -10.32 -5.45
N PHE A 179 -6.77 -10.24 -6.77
CA PHE A 179 -5.80 -9.66 -7.70
C PHE A 179 -6.53 -8.71 -8.65
N ILE A 180 -6.08 -7.46 -8.73
CA ILE A 180 -6.79 -6.39 -9.46
C ILE A 180 -5.81 -5.60 -10.32
N ALA A 181 -6.21 -5.34 -11.56
CA ALA A 181 -5.67 -4.24 -12.38
C ALA A 181 -6.66 -3.09 -12.38
N LEU A 182 -6.22 -1.91 -11.97
CA LEU A 182 -7.03 -0.69 -11.87
C LEU A 182 -6.39 0.44 -12.68
N TYR A 183 -7.18 1.21 -13.42
CA TYR A 183 -6.71 2.45 -14.04
C TYR A 183 -6.92 3.58 -13.03
N LYS A 184 -5.85 4.06 -12.38
CA LYS A 184 -5.94 5.23 -11.49
C LYS A 184 -6.12 6.50 -12.33
N PRO A 185 -7.18 7.31 -12.15
CA PRO A 185 -7.30 8.61 -12.79
C PRO A 185 -6.21 9.59 -12.35
N ARG A 186 -6.01 10.64 -13.14
CA ARG A 186 -5.32 11.87 -12.70
C ARG A 186 -6.13 12.59 -11.63
N GLY A 187 -5.48 13.30 -10.71
CA GLY A 187 -6.14 14.04 -9.63
C GLY A 187 -6.59 13.16 -8.47
N MET A 188 -5.87 12.06 -8.22
CA MET A 188 -6.17 11.06 -7.20
C MET A 188 -4.86 10.54 -6.57
N ILE A 189 -4.81 10.39 -5.24
CA ILE A 189 -3.64 9.81 -4.55
C ILE A 189 -3.65 8.27 -4.60
N SER A 190 -2.47 7.66 -4.61
CA SER A 190 -2.29 6.19 -4.54
C SER A 190 -2.42 5.63 -3.12
N ALA A 191 -3.54 5.91 -2.46
CA ALA A 191 -3.88 5.41 -1.13
C ALA A 191 -5.35 4.98 -1.08
N LEU A 192 -5.75 4.25 -0.03
CA LEU A 192 -7.13 3.78 0.16
C LEU A 192 -7.96 4.66 1.12
N SER A 193 -7.30 5.61 1.80
CA SER A 193 -7.89 6.62 2.68
C SER A 193 -6.97 7.84 2.69
N ASP A 194 -7.52 9.03 2.95
CA ASP A 194 -6.76 10.27 3.07
C ASP A 194 -7.29 11.16 4.22
N PRO A 195 -6.46 11.52 5.22
CA PRO A 195 -6.88 12.44 6.28
C PRO A 195 -7.19 13.86 5.79
N GLU A 196 -6.59 14.28 4.68
CA GLU A 196 -6.80 15.61 4.06
C GLU A 196 -8.03 15.64 3.12
N GLY A 197 -8.78 14.54 3.00
CA GLY A 197 -10.01 14.47 2.20
C GLY A 197 -9.81 14.50 0.68
N ARG A 198 -8.58 14.29 0.17
CA ARG A 198 -8.32 14.21 -1.27
C ARG A 198 -8.91 12.93 -1.87
N ARG A 199 -9.28 12.98 -3.15
CA ARG A 199 -9.69 11.79 -3.91
C ARG A 199 -8.59 10.72 -3.84
N HIS A 200 -8.98 9.50 -3.51
CA HIS A 200 -8.10 8.36 -3.28
C HIS A 200 -8.71 7.05 -3.82
N LEU A 201 -7.90 6.01 -4.05
CA LEU A 201 -8.31 4.73 -4.66
C LEU A 201 -9.50 4.07 -3.98
N GLY A 202 -9.65 4.24 -2.66
CA GLY A 202 -10.82 3.74 -1.91
C GLY A 202 -12.17 4.20 -2.47
N HIS A 203 -12.23 5.33 -3.20
CA HIS A 203 -13.43 5.80 -3.91
C HIS A 203 -13.75 5.01 -5.19
N ILE A 204 -12.84 4.15 -5.65
CA ILE A 204 -13.03 3.26 -6.81
C ILE A 204 -13.35 1.85 -6.33
N VAL A 205 -12.60 1.35 -5.34
CA VAL A 205 -12.71 -0.04 -4.86
C VAL A 205 -13.66 -0.23 -3.67
N HIS A 206 -14.57 0.72 -3.41
CA HIS A 206 -15.49 0.69 -2.26
C HIS A 206 -16.50 -0.48 -2.29
N SER A 207 -16.71 -1.09 -3.46
CA SER A 207 -17.57 -2.25 -3.68
C SER A 207 -16.89 -3.58 -3.34
N ILE A 208 -15.56 -3.59 -3.16
CA ILE A 208 -14.78 -4.78 -2.81
C ILE A 208 -14.85 -4.96 -1.30
N ARG A 209 -15.24 -6.16 -0.84
CA ARG A 209 -15.43 -6.45 0.58
C ARG A 209 -14.09 -6.65 1.30
N GLU A 210 -13.13 -7.22 0.60
CA GLU A 210 -11.83 -7.60 1.11
C GLU A 210 -10.87 -6.40 1.14
N ARG A 211 -10.08 -6.30 2.21
CA ARG A 211 -9.08 -5.25 2.35
C ARG A 211 -7.89 -5.46 1.41
N VAL A 212 -7.90 -4.78 0.28
CA VAL A 212 -6.74 -4.72 -0.64
C VAL A 212 -5.70 -3.69 -0.21
N ILE A 213 -4.53 -3.71 -0.84
CA ILE A 213 -3.46 -2.69 -0.80
C ILE A 213 -2.94 -2.40 -2.21
N PRO A 214 -2.55 -1.15 -2.54
CA PRO A 214 -1.90 -0.83 -3.81
C PRO A 214 -0.45 -1.32 -3.84
N ILE A 215 -0.03 -1.87 -4.97
CA ILE A 215 1.35 -2.24 -5.25
C ILE A 215 2.04 -1.06 -5.93
N GLY A 216 2.97 -0.44 -5.19
CA GLY A 216 3.67 0.76 -5.64
C GLY A 216 2.77 2.01 -5.60
N ARG A 217 3.21 3.06 -6.31
CA ARG A 217 2.52 4.35 -6.37
C ARG A 217 2.48 4.88 -7.80
N LEU A 218 1.58 5.83 -8.01
CA LEU A 218 1.55 6.79 -9.11
C LEU A 218 1.32 8.16 -8.48
N ASP A 219 1.91 9.20 -9.04
CA ASP A 219 1.77 10.55 -8.50
C ASP A 219 0.34 11.06 -8.65
N TYR A 220 0.00 12.11 -7.90
CA TYR A 220 -1.31 12.75 -7.98
C TYR A 220 -1.66 13.19 -9.41
N ASN A 221 -0.65 13.67 -10.16
CA ASN A 221 -0.76 14.12 -11.56
C ASN A 221 -0.48 13.04 -12.62
N SER A 222 -0.18 11.82 -12.19
CA SER A 222 0.08 10.65 -13.06
C SER A 222 -1.12 9.70 -13.03
N GLU A 223 -1.34 8.95 -14.11
CA GLU A 223 -2.52 8.07 -14.27
C GLU A 223 -2.14 6.71 -14.88
N GLY A 224 -3.10 5.79 -15.01
CA GLY A 224 -2.90 4.47 -15.61
C GLY A 224 -2.76 3.34 -14.58
N LEU A 225 -2.06 2.27 -14.97
CA LEU A 225 -2.07 0.97 -14.30
C LEU A 225 -1.56 1.04 -12.86
N MET A 226 -2.43 0.59 -11.95
CA MET A 226 -2.12 0.26 -10.58
C MET A 226 -2.57 -1.17 -10.32
N LEU A 227 -1.69 -1.98 -9.72
CA LEU A 227 -2.06 -3.30 -9.25
C LEU A 227 -2.51 -3.20 -7.79
N LEU A 228 -3.55 -3.95 -7.41
CA LEU A 228 -3.99 -4.07 -6.03
C LEU A 228 -4.16 -5.55 -5.66
N THR A 229 -3.87 -5.90 -4.41
CA THR A 229 -4.09 -7.25 -3.86
C THR A 229 -4.24 -7.19 -2.34
N ASN A 230 -4.83 -8.21 -1.72
CA ASN A 230 -4.73 -8.45 -0.28
C ASN A 230 -3.58 -9.41 0.10
N ASP A 231 -2.94 -10.07 -0.89
CA ASP A 231 -1.76 -10.92 -0.67
C ASP A 231 -0.50 -10.06 -0.51
N GLY A 232 -0.20 -9.73 0.75
CA GLY A 232 0.96 -8.94 1.12
C GLY A 232 2.33 -9.57 0.79
N ASN A 233 2.40 -10.87 0.48
CA ASN A 233 3.65 -11.50 0.05
C ASN A 233 3.90 -11.24 -1.44
N ILE A 234 2.85 -11.42 -2.26
CA ILE A 234 2.90 -11.12 -3.70
C ILE A 234 3.13 -9.62 -3.92
N ALA A 235 2.47 -8.76 -3.14
CA ALA A 235 2.69 -7.31 -3.20
C ALA A 235 4.15 -6.91 -2.89
N ASP A 236 4.75 -7.50 -1.85
CA ASP A 236 6.15 -7.24 -1.47
C ASP A 236 7.14 -7.80 -2.51
N GLY A 237 6.86 -8.97 -3.09
CA GLY A 237 7.65 -9.54 -4.18
C GLY A 237 7.65 -8.67 -5.43
N ILE A 238 6.48 -8.22 -5.90
CA ILE A 238 6.35 -7.34 -7.08
C ILE A 238 7.00 -5.97 -6.83
N LEU A 239 6.93 -5.44 -5.60
CA LEU A 239 7.63 -4.21 -5.21
C LEU A 239 9.16 -4.34 -5.22
N LYS A 240 9.69 -5.55 -5.02
CA LYS A 240 11.13 -5.86 -4.99
C LYS A 240 11.68 -6.29 -6.36
N ALA A 241 10.82 -6.67 -7.30
CA ALA A 241 11.17 -7.04 -8.67
C ALA A 241 11.84 -5.85 -9.40
N ARG A 242 13.17 -5.80 -9.36
CA ARG A 242 13.96 -4.67 -9.89
C ARG A 242 13.89 -4.56 -11.41
N ASP A 243 13.78 -5.71 -12.08
CA ASP A 243 13.82 -5.80 -13.54
C ASP A 243 12.42 -5.83 -14.16
N LEU A 244 11.35 -5.70 -13.35
CA LEU A 244 9.97 -5.73 -13.81
C LEU A 244 9.67 -4.52 -14.71
N PRO A 245 9.45 -4.69 -16.03
CA PRO A 245 9.29 -3.56 -16.94
C PRO A 245 7.97 -2.83 -16.70
N LYS A 246 8.01 -1.51 -16.82
CA LYS A 246 6.89 -0.59 -16.62
C LYS A 246 6.82 0.30 -17.85
N VAL A 247 5.75 0.16 -18.63
CA VAL A 247 5.58 0.93 -19.87
C VAL A 247 4.76 2.18 -19.57
N TYR A 248 5.28 3.33 -20.00
CA TYR A 248 4.66 4.64 -19.87
C TYR A 248 4.41 5.24 -21.24
N MET A 249 3.24 5.84 -21.41
CA MET A 249 2.88 6.68 -22.53
C MET A 249 2.88 8.13 -22.04
N VAL A 250 3.82 8.93 -22.54
CA VAL A 250 4.12 10.27 -22.04
C VAL A 250 3.86 11.31 -23.13
N LYS A 251 2.95 12.25 -22.85
CA LYS A 251 2.68 13.37 -23.76
C LYS A 251 3.57 14.54 -23.39
N ILE A 252 4.38 15.01 -24.33
CA ILE A 252 5.23 16.21 -24.18
C ILE A 252 4.71 17.37 -25.03
N LYS A 253 5.13 18.59 -24.71
CA LYS A 253 5.03 19.75 -25.61
C LYS A 253 6.15 19.72 -26.65
N GLY A 254 5.86 20.13 -27.88
CA GLY A 254 6.81 20.07 -28.98
C GLY A 254 7.10 18.64 -29.44
N HIS A 255 8.27 18.46 -30.04
CA HIS A 255 8.79 17.19 -30.58
C HIS A 255 10.20 16.96 -30.03
N PRO A 256 10.59 15.71 -29.73
CA PRO A 256 11.96 15.44 -29.31
C PRO A 256 12.90 15.63 -30.50
N ASN A 257 14.00 16.33 -30.29
CA ASN A 257 15.07 16.45 -31.28
C ASN A 257 16.07 15.28 -31.15
N THR A 258 17.09 15.24 -32.01
CA THR A 258 18.11 14.18 -32.01
C THR A 258 18.92 14.13 -30.70
N GLU A 259 19.15 15.28 -30.06
CA GLU A 259 19.84 15.35 -28.77
C GLU A 259 18.99 14.77 -27.64
N ASP A 260 17.70 15.09 -27.59
CA ASP A 260 16.72 14.54 -26.64
C ASP A 260 16.70 13.01 -26.69
N LEU A 261 16.61 12.44 -27.90
CA LEU A 261 16.64 10.99 -28.11
C LEU A 261 18.01 10.39 -27.69
N ALA A 262 19.11 11.10 -27.91
CA ALA A 262 20.43 10.69 -27.41
C ALA A 262 20.54 10.78 -25.88
N PHE A 263 19.84 11.71 -25.22
CA PHE A 263 19.74 11.75 -23.76
C PHE A 263 18.93 10.57 -23.21
N LEU A 264 17.76 10.27 -23.79
CA LEU A 264 16.97 9.08 -23.43
C LEU A 264 17.80 7.79 -23.53
N LYS A 265 18.64 7.67 -24.57
CA LYS A 265 19.57 6.54 -24.76
C LYS A 265 20.68 6.45 -23.71
N ARG A 266 21.22 7.59 -23.26
CA ARG A 266 22.31 7.63 -22.26
C ARG A 266 21.82 7.32 -20.83
N GLY A 267 20.57 7.65 -20.53
CA GLY A 267 20.00 7.54 -19.20
C GLY A 267 20.24 8.77 -18.32
N PHE A 268 19.75 8.69 -17.08
CA PHE A 268 19.61 9.81 -16.15
C PHE A 268 20.35 9.51 -14.86
N PHE A 269 21.21 10.43 -14.41
CA PHE A 269 21.78 10.35 -13.06
C PHE A 269 20.71 10.74 -12.04
N THR A 270 20.46 9.87 -11.08
CA THR A 270 19.59 10.08 -9.93
C THR A 270 20.38 9.83 -8.64
N ALA A 271 19.84 10.22 -7.49
CA ALA A 271 20.45 9.93 -6.19
C ALA A 271 20.58 8.40 -5.91
N GLU A 272 19.85 7.55 -6.62
CA GLU A 272 19.86 6.09 -6.45
C GLU A 272 20.73 5.37 -7.51
N GLY A 273 21.30 6.10 -8.47
CA GLY A 273 22.10 5.55 -9.57
C GLY A 273 21.72 6.10 -10.94
N VAL A 274 22.27 5.50 -12.01
CA VAL A 274 21.87 5.82 -13.38
C VAL A 274 20.61 5.04 -13.75
N VAL A 275 19.56 5.75 -14.14
CA VAL A 275 18.32 5.15 -14.67
C VAL A 275 18.36 5.12 -16.19
N ARG A 276 18.12 3.96 -16.79
CA ARG A 276 18.02 3.76 -18.24
C ARG A 276 16.62 3.31 -18.66
N PHE A 277 16.21 3.74 -19.85
CA PHE A 277 15.05 3.18 -20.52
C PHE A 277 15.46 1.89 -21.24
N ALA A 278 14.72 0.80 -21.03
CA ALA A 278 14.93 -0.46 -21.73
C ALA A 278 14.54 -0.33 -23.21
N SER A 279 13.46 0.41 -23.47
CA SER A 279 13.06 0.84 -24.81
C SER A 279 12.46 2.25 -24.75
N PHE A 280 12.61 3.03 -25.82
CA PHE A 280 11.90 4.31 -25.98
C PHE A 280 11.64 4.60 -27.46
N GLY A 281 10.57 5.34 -27.75
CA GLY A 281 10.23 5.75 -29.11
C GLY A 281 9.15 6.83 -29.16
N VAL A 282 9.05 7.51 -30.30
CA VAL A 282 7.93 8.42 -30.60
C VAL A 282 6.77 7.58 -31.15
N GLU A 283 5.70 7.44 -30.38
CA GLU A 283 4.52 6.65 -30.79
C GLU A 283 3.62 7.46 -31.74
N GLN A 284 3.49 8.77 -31.48
CA GLN A 284 2.64 9.65 -32.27
C GLN A 284 3.12 11.10 -32.21
N THR A 285 3.14 11.78 -33.36
CA THR A 285 3.36 13.23 -33.46
C THR A 285 2.03 13.93 -33.74
N LEU A 286 1.74 14.99 -32.97
CA LEU A 286 0.61 15.89 -33.14
C LEU A 286 1.14 17.29 -33.51
N LYS A 287 0.27 18.27 -33.83
CA LYS A 287 0.72 19.60 -34.31
C LYS A 287 1.80 20.30 -33.44
N ASN A 288 1.62 20.31 -32.12
CA ASN A 288 2.50 21.01 -31.16
C ASN A 288 2.89 20.12 -29.95
N LYS A 289 2.72 18.79 -30.06
CA LYS A 289 2.91 17.80 -28.99
C LYS A 289 3.35 16.47 -29.58
N SER A 290 4.06 15.65 -28.82
CA SER A 290 4.36 14.27 -29.18
C SER A 290 4.01 13.32 -28.04
N TRP A 291 3.64 12.10 -28.37
CA TRP A 291 3.54 10.97 -27.45
C TRP A 291 4.80 10.13 -27.56
N LEU A 292 5.45 9.92 -26.43
CA LEU A 292 6.59 9.02 -26.27
C LEU A 292 6.15 7.76 -25.54
N LYS A 293 6.53 6.61 -26.07
CA LYS A 293 6.47 5.33 -25.36
C LYS A 293 7.83 5.12 -24.69
N LEU A 294 7.83 4.96 -23.37
CA LEU A 294 9.03 4.79 -22.55
C LEU A 294 8.88 3.53 -21.70
N GLU A 295 9.85 2.63 -21.75
CA GLU A 295 9.87 1.41 -20.94
C GLU A 295 10.97 1.50 -19.88
N VAL A 296 10.57 1.36 -18.62
CA VAL A 296 11.45 1.46 -17.45
C VAL A 296 11.46 0.13 -16.72
N THR A 297 12.63 -0.51 -16.62
CA THR A 297 12.85 -1.62 -15.69
C THR A 297 13.18 -1.08 -14.30
N GLU A 298 14.26 -0.29 -14.21
CA GLU A 298 14.90 0.14 -12.97
C GLU A 298 14.04 1.04 -12.04
N GLY A 299 14.22 0.86 -10.73
CA GLY A 299 13.95 1.88 -9.71
C GLY A 299 12.52 1.91 -9.11
N SER A 300 12.45 1.97 -7.77
CA SER A 300 11.18 2.11 -7.03
C SER A 300 10.80 3.57 -6.72
N LYS A 301 11.68 4.53 -7.03
CA LYS A 301 11.47 5.98 -6.83
C LYS A 301 11.84 6.81 -8.06
N LEU A 302 11.24 6.49 -9.22
CA LEU A 302 11.42 7.28 -10.44
C LEU A 302 10.35 8.37 -10.58
N ASP A 303 10.72 9.64 -10.42
CA ASP A 303 9.90 10.75 -10.92
C ASP A 303 10.22 10.99 -12.42
N LEU A 304 9.50 10.27 -13.27
CA LEU A 304 9.64 10.37 -14.72
C LEU A 304 9.28 11.77 -15.25
N ARG A 305 8.41 12.51 -14.55
CA ARG A 305 8.02 13.86 -14.94
C ARG A 305 9.16 14.84 -14.69
N GLU A 306 9.78 14.75 -13.52
CA GLU A 306 10.92 15.60 -13.15
C GLU A 306 12.09 15.36 -14.12
N LEU A 307 12.49 14.11 -14.35
CA LEU A 307 13.63 13.78 -15.20
C LEU A 307 13.49 14.27 -16.65
N LEU A 308 12.30 14.10 -17.25
CA LEU A 308 12.04 14.59 -18.59
C LEU A 308 12.01 16.13 -18.62
N ASN A 309 11.36 16.78 -17.65
CA ASN A 309 11.34 18.24 -17.55
C ASN A 309 12.74 18.85 -17.36
N GLN A 310 13.63 18.22 -16.58
CA GLN A 310 15.03 18.64 -16.40
C GLN A 310 15.84 18.65 -17.70
N LYS A 311 15.37 17.95 -18.75
CA LYS A 311 15.96 17.94 -20.10
C LYS A 311 15.16 18.74 -21.12
N GLY A 312 14.21 19.57 -20.70
CA GLY A 312 13.39 20.40 -21.59
C GLY A 312 12.21 19.66 -22.23
N LEU A 313 12.07 18.34 -22.02
CA LEU A 313 10.93 17.55 -22.48
C LEU A 313 9.70 17.81 -21.59
N LEU A 314 9.08 18.98 -21.77
CA LEU A 314 7.98 19.47 -20.92
C LEU A 314 6.76 18.55 -20.97
N VAL A 315 6.56 17.79 -19.89
CA VAL A 315 5.52 16.77 -19.81
C VAL A 315 4.13 17.37 -19.53
N ASP A 316 3.17 17.01 -20.36
CA ASP A 316 1.74 17.34 -20.23
C ASP A 316 1.00 16.22 -19.45
N ARG A 317 1.11 14.96 -19.92
CA ARG A 317 0.39 13.79 -19.40
C ARG A 317 1.33 12.58 -19.28
N ILE A 318 1.17 11.76 -18.23
CA ILE A 318 1.87 10.47 -18.06
C ILE A 318 0.83 9.42 -17.74
N VAL A 319 0.74 8.39 -18.59
CA VAL A 319 -0.09 7.20 -18.38
C VAL A 319 0.82 5.99 -18.25
N ARG A 320 0.83 5.27 -17.12
CA ARG A 320 1.45 3.94 -17.06
C ARG A 320 0.53 2.94 -17.75
N THR A 321 0.91 2.42 -18.92
CA THR A 321 0.06 1.54 -19.72
C THR A 321 0.22 0.07 -19.36
N ALA A 322 1.40 -0.36 -18.90
CA ALA A 322 1.66 -1.74 -18.51
C ALA A 322 2.69 -1.88 -17.37
N ILE A 323 2.64 -3.04 -16.69
CA ILE A 323 3.60 -3.55 -15.70
C ILE A 323 3.77 -5.04 -16.01
N GLY A 324 4.96 -5.44 -16.44
CA GLY A 324 5.19 -6.79 -16.98
C GLY A 324 4.18 -7.15 -18.06
N GLY A 325 3.55 -8.32 -17.95
CA GLY A 325 2.49 -8.77 -18.86
C GLY A 325 1.10 -8.17 -18.63
N VAL A 326 0.90 -7.32 -17.61
CA VAL A 326 -0.42 -6.73 -17.28
C VAL A 326 -0.53 -5.32 -17.85
N SER A 327 -1.64 -5.01 -18.53
CA SER A 327 -1.90 -3.68 -19.13
C SER A 327 -3.24 -3.07 -18.69
N ILE A 328 -3.43 -1.77 -18.98
CA ILE A 328 -4.72 -1.06 -18.89
C ILE A 328 -5.69 -1.34 -20.05
N GLN A 329 -5.33 -2.21 -21.01
CA GLN A 329 -6.14 -2.40 -22.22
C GLN A 329 -7.55 -2.90 -21.87
N GLY A 330 -8.58 -2.17 -22.31
CA GLY A 330 -9.98 -2.44 -21.97
C GLY A 330 -10.39 -1.98 -20.57
N LEU A 331 -9.72 -0.96 -20.01
CA LEU A 331 -10.14 -0.22 -18.83
C LEU A 331 -10.12 1.28 -19.13
N GLU A 332 -11.19 1.98 -18.76
CA GLU A 332 -11.25 3.45 -18.74
C GLU A 332 -10.77 4.02 -17.38
N PRO A 333 -10.41 5.32 -17.29
CA PRO A 333 -9.96 5.94 -16.04
C PRO A 333 -10.98 5.82 -14.91
N GLY A 334 -10.62 5.07 -13.86
CA GLY A 334 -11.48 4.80 -12.71
C GLY A 334 -12.08 3.39 -12.70
N GLU A 335 -11.91 2.62 -13.78
CA GLU A 335 -12.31 1.22 -13.83
C GLU A 335 -11.22 0.29 -13.28
N TYR A 336 -11.64 -0.93 -12.94
CA TYR A 336 -10.77 -2.02 -12.55
C TYR A 336 -11.33 -3.35 -13.02
N ARG A 337 -10.45 -4.35 -13.16
CA ARG A 337 -10.81 -5.74 -13.41
C ARG A 337 -10.08 -6.66 -12.44
N PHE A 338 -10.72 -7.78 -12.12
CA PHE A 338 -10.07 -8.90 -11.45
C PHE A 338 -9.14 -9.63 -12.42
N LEU A 339 -8.03 -10.14 -11.87
CA LEU A 339 -7.03 -10.94 -12.57
C LEU A 339 -6.87 -12.29 -11.88
N LYS A 340 -6.24 -13.26 -12.55
CA LYS A 340 -5.93 -14.55 -11.94
C LYS A 340 -4.63 -14.43 -11.14
N ARG A 341 -4.48 -15.28 -10.11
CA ARG A 341 -3.22 -15.41 -9.35
C ARG A 341 -2.00 -15.57 -10.29
N LEU A 342 -2.15 -16.40 -11.33
CA LEU A 342 -1.12 -16.65 -12.33
C LEU A 342 -0.62 -15.38 -13.04
N ASP A 343 -1.48 -14.36 -13.22
CA ASP A 343 -1.08 -13.11 -13.86
C ASP A 343 -0.15 -12.28 -12.98
N PHE A 344 -0.26 -12.40 -11.65
CA PHE A 344 0.65 -11.78 -10.68
C PHE A 344 1.89 -12.64 -10.43
N GLU A 345 1.78 -13.97 -10.46
CA GLU A 345 2.93 -14.89 -10.36
C GLU A 345 3.91 -14.68 -11.52
N LYS A 346 3.41 -14.42 -12.73
CA LYS A 346 4.23 -14.00 -13.90
C LYS A 346 4.97 -12.67 -13.69
N LEU A 347 4.58 -11.83 -12.73
CA LEU A 347 5.32 -10.60 -12.40
C LEU A 347 6.45 -10.88 -11.40
N LEU A 348 6.38 -12.00 -10.66
CA LEU A 348 7.42 -12.42 -9.71
C LEU A 348 8.61 -13.10 -10.39
N SER A 349 8.49 -13.54 -11.66
CA SER A 349 9.64 -14.02 -12.45
C SER A 349 10.65 -12.93 -12.82
N PHE A 350 10.36 -11.66 -12.48
CA PHE A 350 11.27 -10.52 -12.59
C PHE A 350 11.96 -10.18 -11.25
N SER A 351 11.81 -11.06 -10.24
CA SER A 351 12.49 -10.99 -8.95
C SER A 351 13.65 -11.99 -8.90
N ASN A 352 14.76 -11.65 -9.53
CA ASN A 352 16.07 -12.32 -9.31
C ASN A 352 16.75 -11.76 -8.05
#